data_AF-A0A2W6ZWP9-F1
#
_entry.id   AF-A0A2W6ZWP9-F1
#
_cell.length_a   1.000
_cell.length_b   1.000
_cell.length_c   1.000
_cell.angle_alpha   90.00
_cell.angle_beta   90.00
_cell.angle_gamma   90.00
#
_symmetry.space_group_name_H-M   'P 1'
#
loop_
_entity.id
_entity.type
_entity.pdbx_description
1 polymer ?
#
loop_
_entity_poly.entity_id
_entity_poly.type
_entity_poly.pdbx_seq_one_letter_code
_entity_poly.pdbx_strand_id
1 'polypeptide(L)'
;MNPNGIVFGPGGELDIGGSFVASTGSGIEFDGQGVFGANPATSTNPNLLTVAPSALLFNQIGVVQPPNSIEVLGSLLSVPTGASLVLLGGNSSPTAAETGAVVVDGGFLDAQSGHVEIGAVGGAGRVALSDDFELVFPSDLARANINLQGFARIDVGDRFGGVGGGTAQLQGRTVTITDADLVAANTTGVQGGGGVTIRAEQLILDNATVLSITDSAAAGGNVLLEVNQGIGQLILRNGSVVSAETEGPGAGGDVILGARNIQILSGSGIGTEARDEGDAGTASLSGQTLRLEDGFILGNTFGQGNGGQISVNITDQIDLIGFSEISANADDFFTPGGGIGAAGGVVVTTGQLNIRDDSQIGASTFGDAGAGGNISVQADGVTIAGPGARIASLVDFGSPSQGGNIDLDLRVLRLEEGGKIETSTLDPLSLGTTGSAGNILIRNAQLVEITGETNTTGLFAQVGDPVTGPVGITGTGGLISLNTNQLRVSGARATISSSTEDAGAGGSVAITARQVQVQNGAQIQSATRGLAPGGQIIVRADTVDVQGTEASAPFASSALVTTTLGDEPAG
;
A
#
# COMPACT_ATOMS: atom_id res chain seq x y z
N MET A 1 30.22 -23.09 -10.90
CA MET A 1 29.22 -23.86 -11.68
C MET A 1 29.30 -25.35 -11.29
N ASN A 2 28.20 -25.97 -10.88
CA ASN A 2 28.11 -27.42 -10.64
C ASN A 2 26.70 -27.96 -10.94
N PRO A 3 26.51 -28.71 -12.05
CA PRO A 3 25.20 -29.26 -12.44
C PRO A 3 24.59 -30.30 -11.49
N ASN A 4 25.36 -30.80 -10.51
CA ASN A 4 24.87 -31.77 -9.54
C ASN A 4 24.28 -31.12 -8.28
N GLY A 5 24.35 -29.78 -8.18
CA GLY A 5 23.93 -29.04 -6.99
C GLY A 5 25.12 -28.45 -6.23
N ILE A 6 24.81 -27.47 -5.38
CA ILE A 6 25.77 -26.75 -4.54
C ILE A 6 25.16 -26.62 -3.14
N VAL A 7 25.88 -27.08 -2.12
CA VAL A 7 25.46 -26.95 -0.72
C VAL A 7 26.52 -26.17 0.04
N PHE A 8 26.12 -25.06 0.63
CA PHE A 8 26.87 -24.32 1.63
C PHE A 8 26.31 -24.75 2.99
N GLY A 9 27.11 -25.51 3.74
CA GLY A 9 26.71 -26.04 5.05
C GLY A 9 27.03 -25.09 6.22
N PRO A 10 26.60 -25.43 7.44
CA PRO A 10 26.83 -24.59 8.61
C PRO A 10 28.32 -24.25 8.80
N GLY A 11 28.61 -22.96 8.97
CA GLY A 11 29.99 -22.46 9.12
C GLY A 11 30.78 -22.32 7.81
N GLY A 12 30.17 -22.56 6.65
CA GLY A 12 30.76 -22.19 5.36
C GLY A 12 30.86 -20.67 5.21
N GLU A 13 31.96 -20.20 4.61
CA GLU A 13 32.27 -18.80 4.35
C GLU A 13 32.95 -18.65 2.97
N LEU A 14 32.82 -17.48 2.35
CA LEU A 14 33.54 -17.10 1.13
C LEU A 14 34.73 -16.19 1.49
N ASP A 15 35.96 -16.63 1.21
CA ASP A 15 37.17 -15.81 1.29
C ASP A 15 37.64 -15.46 -0.13
N ILE A 16 37.09 -14.38 -0.67
CA ILE A 16 37.28 -13.96 -2.06
C ILE A 16 37.43 -12.43 -2.17
N GLY A 17 38.15 -11.98 -3.20
CA GLY A 17 38.42 -10.55 -3.44
C GLY A 17 37.46 -9.83 -4.38
N GLY A 18 36.30 -10.41 -4.71
CA GLY A 18 35.36 -9.82 -5.66
C GLY A 18 34.00 -10.55 -5.68
N SER A 19 33.23 -10.32 -6.75
CA SER A 19 31.90 -10.91 -6.93
C SER A 19 31.93 -12.45 -7.01
N PHE A 20 30.82 -13.07 -6.60
CA PHE A 20 30.63 -14.51 -6.60
C PHE A 20 29.39 -14.90 -7.41
N VAL A 21 29.54 -15.88 -8.30
CA VAL A 21 28.44 -16.47 -9.07
C VAL A 21 28.43 -17.98 -8.86
N ALA A 22 27.40 -18.48 -8.19
CA ALA A 22 27.10 -19.90 -8.10
C ALA A 22 25.95 -20.26 -9.05
N SER A 23 26.13 -21.31 -9.82
CA SER A 23 25.08 -21.79 -10.71
C SER A 23 25.11 -23.30 -10.86
N THR A 24 23.93 -23.91 -10.94
CA THR A 24 23.76 -25.30 -11.34
C THR A 24 23.60 -25.48 -12.85
N GLY A 25 23.75 -24.40 -13.63
CA GLY A 25 23.83 -24.47 -15.09
C GLY A 25 24.88 -25.47 -15.57
N SER A 26 24.65 -26.00 -16.77
CA SER A 26 25.55 -26.95 -17.45
C SER A 26 26.68 -26.26 -18.20
N GLY A 27 26.53 -24.98 -18.55
CA GLY A 27 27.57 -24.22 -19.24
C GLY A 27 27.50 -22.72 -18.98
N ILE A 28 28.60 -22.05 -19.32
CA ILE A 28 28.82 -20.61 -19.25
C ILE A 28 29.19 -20.13 -20.66
N GLU A 29 28.47 -19.14 -21.17
CA GLU A 29 28.71 -18.53 -22.49
C GLU A 29 29.53 -17.23 -22.36
N PHE A 30 30.45 -16.98 -23.30
CA PHE A 30 31.31 -15.79 -23.32
C PHE A 30 31.13 -14.97 -24.61
N ASP A 31 29.95 -14.37 -24.81
CA ASP A 31 29.60 -13.42 -25.88
C ASP A 31 30.26 -13.70 -27.25
N GLY A 32 29.88 -14.83 -27.85
CA GLY A 32 30.39 -15.24 -29.17
C GLY A 32 31.83 -15.77 -29.20
N GLN A 33 32.55 -15.78 -28.07
CA GLN A 33 33.92 -16.33 -27.97
C GLN A 33 33.94 -17.83 -27.67
N GLY A 34 32.84 -18.40 -27.19
CA GLY A 34 32.75 -19.82 -26.88
C GLY A 34 31.84 -20.14 -25.69
N VAL A 35 31.74 -21.43 -25.37
CA VAL A 35 31.02 -21.97 -24.22
C VAL A 35 31.95 -22.86 -23.39
N PHE A 36 32.05 -22.57 -22.10
CA PHE A 36 32.64 -23.48 -21.11
C PHE A 36 31.55 -24.38 -20.54
N GLY A 37 31.65 -25.70 -20.77
CA GLY A 37 30.66 -26.67 -20.32
C GLY A 37 31.19 -27.62 -19.23
N ALA A 38 30.29 -28.09 -18.37
CA ALA A 38 30.59 -29.16 -17.40
C ALA A 38 30.91 -30.51 -18.05
N ASN A 39 30.50 -30.70 -19.31
CA ASN A 39 30.92 -31.82 -20.16
C ASN A 39 31.95 -31.33 -21.19
N PRO A 40 33.22 -31.77 -21.11
CA PRO A 40 34.26 -31.36 -22.05
C PRO A 40 33.92 -31.67 -23.52
N ALA A 41 33.11 -32.70 -23.78
CA ALA A 41 32.74 -33.10 -25.14
C ALA A 41 31.81 -32.10 -25.85
N THR A 42 31.15 -31.24 -25.09
CA THR A 42 30.20 -30.24 -25.59
C THR A 42 30.68 -28.80 -25.37
N SER A 43 31.94 -28.65 -24.94
CA SER A 43 32.57 -27.36 -24.65
C SER A 43 33.24 -26.80 -25.92
N THR A 44 32.89 -25.58 -26.30
CA THR A 44 33.57 -24.81 -27.36
C THR A 44 34.40 -23.72 -26.69
N ASN A 45 35.41 -24.13 -25.93
CA ASN A 45 36.17 -23.21 -25.08
C ASN A 45 36.74 -22.02 -25.88
N PRO A 46 36.73 -20.81 -25.29
CA PRO A 46 37.30 -19.64 -25.94
C PRO A 46 38.80 -19.82 -26.20
N ASN A 47 39.25 -19.42 -27.39
CA ASN A 47 40.66 -19.52 -27.81
C ASN A 47 41.58 -18.52 -27.09
N LEU A 48 41.00 -17.48 -26.49
CA LEU A 48 41.68 -16.51 -25.63
C LEU A 48 41.14 -16.63 -24.21
N LEU A 49 42.00 -16.36 -23.22
CA LEU A 49 41.55 -16.21 -21.85
C LEU A 49 40.55 -15.06 -21.78
N THR A 50 39.31 -15.39 -21.48
CA THR A 50 38.21 -14.46 -21.28
C THR A 50 37.59 -14.72 -19.92
N VAL A 51 37.19 -13.65 -19.24
CA VAL A 51 36.71 -13.68 -17.85
C VAL A 51 35.36 -12.98 -17.69
N ALA A 52 34.70 -12.64 -18.81
CA ALA A 52 33.42 -11.95 -18.84
C ALA A 52 32.30 -12.90 -19.30
N PRO A 53 31.67 -13.66 -18.38
CA PRO A 53 30.54 -14.52 -18.73
C PRO A 53 29.32 -13.67 -19.13
N SER A 54 28.63 -14.09 -20.18
CA SER A 54 27.47 -13.39 -20.78
C SER A 54 26.14 -14.13 -20.56
N ALA A 55 26.20 -15.43 -20.26
CA ALA A 55 25.00 -16.23 -19.97
C ALA A 55 25.34 -17.55 -19.25
N LEU A 56 24.32 -18.10 -18.60
CA LEU A 56 24.31 -19.38 -17.93
C LEU A 56 23.31 -20.31 -18.65
N LEU A 57 23.77 -21.51 -19.02
CA LEU A 57 23.05 -22.44 -19.89
C LEU A 57 22.51 -23.64 -19.09
N PHE A 58 21.19 -23.84 -19.10
CA PHE A 58 20.50 -24.93 -18.42
C PHE A 58 19.99 -25.97 -19.41
N ASN A 59 20.46 -27.22 -19.28
CA ASN A 59 20.06 -28.36 -20.12
C ASN A 59 20.21 -28.14 -21.64
N GLN A 60 21.08 -27.24 -22.10
CA GLN A 60 21.26 -26.93 -23.53
C GLN A 60 22.47 -27.62 -24.18
N ILE A 61 23.47 -28.05 -23.39
CA ILE A 61 24.73 -28.60 -23.91
C ILE A 61 24.82 -30.12 -23.80
N GLY A 62 23.72 -30.85 -24.04
CA GLY A 62 23.73 -32.31 -24.12
C GLY A 62 24.00 -33.06 -22.80
N VAL A 63 23.90 -32.37 -21.67
CA VAL A 63 23.94 -32.96 -20.32
C VAL A 63 22.52 -32.97 -19.77
N VAL A 64 21.98 -34.16 -19.51
CA VAL A 64 20.76 -34.30 -18.70
C VAL A 64 21.16 -34.02 -17.26
N GLN A 65 20.70 -32.91 -16.69
CA GLN A 65 21.01 -32.59 -15.31
C GLN A 65 20.17 -33.48 -14.37
N PRO A 66 20.78 -34.09 -13.34
CA PRO A 66 19.98 -34.69 -12.26
C PRO A 66 19.20 -33.60 -11.52
N PRO A 67 18.20 -33.97 -10.71
CA PRO A 67 17.67 -33.12 -9.66
C PRO A 67 18.80 -32.42 -8.90
N ASN A 68 18.76 -31.10 -8.86
CA ASN A 68 19.79 -30.30 -8.19
C ASN A 68 19.19 -29.05 -7.55
N SER A 69 19.94 -28.48 -6.62
CA SER A 69 19.57 -27.29 -5.86
C SER A 69 20.83 -26.49 -5.52
N ILE A 70 20.64 -25.21 -5.22
CA ILE A 70 21.59 -24.43 -4.44
C ILE A 70 21.00 -24.29 -3.03
N GLU A 71 21.74 -24.72 -2.02
CA GLU A 71 21.28 -24.70 -0.62
C GLU A 71 22.29 -23.94 0.24
N VAL A 72 21.81 -22.94 0.97
CA VAL A 72 22.59 -22.17 1.95
C VAL A 72 22.00 -22.48 3.33
N LEU A 73 22.70 -23.30 4.10
CA LEU A 73 22.20 -23.91 5.34
C LEU A 73 22.99 -23.38 6.54
N GLY A 74 22.50 -22.31 7.17
CA GLY A 74 23.17 -21.69 8.32
C GLY A 74 24.55 -21.10 8.04
N SER A 75 24.90 -20.87 6.77
CA SER A 75 26.19 -20.29 6.34
C SER A 75 26.11 -18.76 6.23
N LEU A 76 27.26 -18.09 6.37
CA LEU A 76 27.42 -16.68 5.99
C LEU A 76 28.15 -16.63 4.64
N LEU A 77 27.45 -16.17 3.59
CA LEU A 77 28.06 -15.91 2.29
C LEU A 77 28.20 -14.39 2.14
N SER A 78 29.41 -13.89 2.38
CA SER A 78 29.74 -12.47 2.26
C SER A 78 30.66 -12.21 1.07
N VAL A 79 30.46 -11.09 0.38
CA VAL A 79 31.35 -10.58 -0.68
C VAL A 79 31.86 -9.19 -0.30
N PRO A 80 32.99 -8.73 -0.86
CA PRO A 80 33.48 -7.38 -0.59
C PRO A 80 32.46 -6.28 -0.91
N THR A 81 32.56 -5.14 -0.24
CA THR A 81 31.70 -3.97 -0.49
C THR A 81 31.65 -3.59 -1.98
N GLY A 82 30.44 -3.38 -2.50
CA GLY A 82 30.18 -3.07 -3.91
C GLY A 82 30.25 -4.25 -4.87
N ALA A 83 30.55 -5.47 -4.39
CA ALA A 83 30.57 -6.68 -5.21
C ALA A 83 29.20 -7.39 -5.24
N SER A 84 29.04 -8.32 -6.17
CA SER A 84 27.77 -9.04 -6.38
C SER A 84 27.83 -10.48 -5.90
N LEU A 85 26.72 -11.00 -5.38
CA LEU A 85 26.51 -12.40 -5.01
C LEU A 85 25.31 -12.95 -5.80
N VAL A 86 25.56 -13.81 -6.78
CA VAL A 86 24.52 -14.40 -7.64
C VAL A 86 24.38 -15.89 -7.39
N LEU A 87 23.16 -16.33 -7.08
CA LEU A 87 22.77 -17.74 -6.94
C LEU A 87 21.73 -18.10 -8.01
N LEU A 88 22.14 -18.82 -9.05
CA LEU A 88 21.25 -19.29 -10.12
C LEU A 88 21.10 -20.81 -10.12
N GLY A 89 20.08 -21.30 -9.43
CA GLY A 89 19.74 -22.72 -9.34
C GLY A 89 18.76 -23.17 -10.43
N GLY A 90 18.67 -24.47 -10.67
CA GLY A 90 17.70 -25.04 -11.60
C GLY A 90 17.32 -26.49 -11.31
N ASN A 91 16.38 -27.01 -12.11
CA ASN A 91 15.97 -28.42 -12.24
C ASN A 91 15.67 -29.20 -10.93
N SER A 92 14.45 -28.97 -10.41
CA SER A 92 13.67 -29.70 -9.40
C SER A 92 14.37 -30.73 -8.49
N SER A 93 14.36 -30.42 -7.19
CA SER A 93 14.81 -31.16 -5.99
C SER A 93 14.69 -32.71 -6.02
N PRO A 94 15.65 -33.44 -5.39
CA PRO A 94 15.74 -34.91 -5.40
C PRO A 94 14.71 -35.67 -4.53
N THR A 95 13.74 -35.02 -3.88
CA THR A 95 12.74 -35.73 -3.04
C THR A 95 11.33 -35.12 -3.11
N ALA A 96 10.33 -35.89 -2.67
CA ALA A 96 8.90 -35.58 -2.77
C ALA A 96 8.40 -34.42 -1.86
N ALA A 97 9.30 -33.76 -1.12
CA ALA A 97 9.01 -32.55 -0.36
C ALA A 97 9.76 -31.39 -1.02
N GLU A 98 9.02 -30.51 -1.69
CA GLU A 98 9.51 -29.52 -2.65
C GLU A 98 10.34 -28.40 -1.99
N THR A 99 11.64 -28.61 -1.80
CA THR A 99 12.53 -27.59 -1.21
C THR A 99 12.85 -26.41 -2.14
N GLY A 100 12.53 -26.46 -3.43
CA GLY A 100 12.85 -25.38 -4.38
C GLY A 100 14.24 -25.54 -5.03
N ALA A 101 14.50 -24.79 -6.10
CA ALA A 101 15.76 -24.83 -6.84
C ALA A 101 16.85 -23.99 -6.18
N VAL A 102 16.46 -23.01 -5.35
CA VAL A 102 17.33 -22.30 -4.42
C VAL A 102 16.68 -22.27 -3.05
N VAL A 103 17.43 -22.69 -2.03
CA VAL A 103 17.05 -22.69 -0.62
C VAL A 103 18.04 -21.86 0.18
N VAL A 104 17.54 -20.95 1.01
CA VAL A 104 18.31 -20.34 2.09
C VAL A 104 17.59 -20.66 3.39
N ASP A 105 18.21 -21.47 4.24
CA ASP A 105 17.65 -21.93 5.50
C ASP A 105 18.59 -21.52 6.65
N GLY A 106 18.22 -20.46 7.36
CA GLY A 106 19.07 -19.81 8.36
C GLY A 106 20.39 -19.23 7.83
N GLY A 107 20.55 -19.20 6.50
CA GLY A 107 21.73 -18.62 5.84
C GLY A 107 21.67 -17.09 5.81
N PHE A 108 22.85 -16.47 5.80
CA PHE A 108 22.99 -15.02 5.67
C PHE A 108 23.77 -14.69 4.39
N LEU A 109 23.13 -13.99 3.44
CA LEU A 109 23.73 -13.47 2.22
C LEU A 109 24.05 -11.99 2.41
N ASP A 110 25.32 -11.61 2.31
CA ASP A 110 25.81 -10.27 2.60
C ASP A 110 26.61 -9.71 1.41
N ALA A 111 26.08 -8.65 0.79
CA ALA A 111 26.73 -7.94 -0.31
C ALA A 111 26.58 -6.42 -0.10
N GLN A 112 27.21 -5.91 0.96
CA GLN A 112 27.18 -4.49 1.33
C GLN A 112 27.39 -3.56 0.14
N SER A 113 26.45 -2.63 -0.09
CA SER A 113 26.47 -1.66 -1.20
C SER A 113 26.60 -2.28 -2.60
N GLY A 114 26.39 -3.59 -2.71
CA GLY A 114 26.55 -4.38 -3.92
C GLY A 114 25.21 -4.90 -4.42
N HIS A 115 25.22 -6.13 -4.94
CA HIS A 115 24.03 -6.74 -5.53
C HIS A 115 23.88 -8.20 -5.12
N VAL A 116 22.72 -8.58 -4.59
CA VAL A 116 22.35 -10.00 -4.42
C VAL A 116 21.31 -10.34 -5.48
N GLU A 117 21.54 -11.40 -6.24
CA GLU A 117 20.51 -11.94 -7.13
C GLU A 117 20.34 -13.45 -6.99
N ILE A 118 19.08 -13.86 -6.80
CA ILE A 118 18.67 -15.26 -6.72
C ILE A 118 17.70 -15.57 -7.85
N GLY A 119 18.09 -16.47 -8.74
CA GLY A 119 17.24 -16.97 -9.82
C GLY A 119 17.02 -18.47 -9.74
N ALA A 120 15.83 -18.91 -10.16
CA ALA A 120 15.44 -20.32 -10.19
C ALA A 120 14.89 -20.73 -11.57
N VAL A 121 15.61 -21.64 -12.24
CA VAL A 121 15.29 -22.10 -13.60
C VAL A 121 14.57 -23.45 -13.57
N GLY A 122 13.37 -23.51 -14.14
CA GLY A 122 12.52 -24.71 -14.17
C GLY A 122 12.57 -25.50 -15.49
N GLY A 123 13.28 -25.02 -16.51
CA GLY A 123 13.32 -25.64 -17.84
C GLY A 123 14.70 -25.59 -18.51
N ALA A 124 14.75 -26.07 -19.75
CA ALA A 124 15.93 -25.91 -20.59
C ALA A 124 15.94 -24.48 -21.17
N GLY A 125 17.06 -23.77 -21.03
CA GLY A 125 17.11 -22.38 -21.42
C GLY A 125 18.47 -21.70 -21.24
N ARG A 126 18.52 -20.48 -21.73
CA ARG A 126 19.64 -19.55 -21.60
C ARG A 126 19.17 -18.40 -20.72
N VAL A 127 19.85 -18.16 -19.60
CA VAL A 127 19.65 -16.97 -18.77
C VAL A 127 20.83 -16.04 -19.05
N ALA A 128 20.57 -14.84 -19.58
CA ALA A 128 21.66 -13.89 -19.80
C ALA A 128 22.13 -13.29 -18.46
N LEU A 129 23.41 -12.98 -18.39
CA LEU A 129 24.03 -12.31 -17.25
C LEU A 129 24.54 -10.96 -17.76
N SER A 130 24.07 -9.86 -17.19
CA SER A 130 24.56 -8.53 -17.53
C SER A 130 25.94 -8.26 -16.93
N ASP A 131 26.59 -7.18 -17.36
CA ASP A 131 27.86 -6.72 -16.77
C ASP A 131 27.71 -6.34 -15.28
N ASP A 132 26.50 -5.94 -14.86
CA ASP A 132 26.15 -5.61 -13.48
C ASP A 132 25.68 -6.84 -12.66
N PHE A 133 25.83 -8.03 -13.22
CA PHE A 133 25.44 -9.32 -12.64
C PHE A 133 23.92 -9.56 -12.52
N GLU A 134 23.10 -8.78 -13.22
CA GLU A 134 21.65 -9.00 -13.26
C GLU A 134 21.29 -10.20 -14.16
N LEU A 135 20.29 -10.98 -13.74
CA LEU A 135 19.79 -12.11 -14.51
C LEU A 135 18.63 -11.71 -15.43
N VAL A 136 18.81 -11.95 -16.74
CA VAL A 136 17.75 -11.72 -17.73
C VAL A 136 17.17 -13.06 -18.18
N PHE A 137 15.97 -13.35 -17.69
CA PHE A 137 15.19 -14.54 -18.05
C PHE A 137 14.41 -14.30 -19.35
N PRO A 138 14.48 -15.21 -20.33
CA PRO A 138 13.52 -15.24 -21.43
C PRO A 138 12.09 -15.39 -20.92
N SER A 139 11.11 -14.77 -21.61
CA SER A 139 9.71 -14.78 -21.18
C SER A 139 9.05 -16.16 -21.24
N ASP A 140 9.56 -17.05 -22.09
CA ASP A 140 9.10 -18.42 -22.27
C ASP A 140 9.88 -19.45 -21.43
N LEU A 141 10.92 -19.02 -20.71
CA LEU A 141 11.70 -19.91 -19.85
C LEU A 141 10.93 -20.20 -18.56
N ALA A 142 10.55 -21.46 -18.38
CA ALA A 142 9.94 -21.93 -17.15
C ALA A 142 10.84 -21.64 -15.94
N ARG A 143 10.25 -21.11 -14.87
CA ARG A 143 10.93 -20.81 -13.61
C ARG A 143 10.70 -21.92 -12.58
N ALA A 144 11.57 -22.02 -11.59
CA ALA A 144 11.46 -22.94 -10.46
C ALA A 144 11.27 -22.17 -9.14
N ASN A 145 11.08 -22.88 -8.03
CA ASN A 145 10.77 -22.24 -6.76
C ASN A 145 12.03 -21.74 -6.04
N ILE A 146 11.87 -20.66 -5.28
CA ILE A 146 12.85 -20.13 -4.33
C ILE A 146 12.23 -20.21 -2.93
N ASN A 147 12.97 -20.68 -1.94
CA ASN A 147 12.54 -20.74 -0.55
C ASN A 147 13.56 -20.07 0.37
N LEU A 148 13.13 -19.05 1.11
CA LEU A 148 13.90 -18.43 2.18
C LEU A 148 13.19 -18.72 3.51
N GLN A 149 13.90 -19.35 4.46
CA GLN A 149 13.30 -19.78 5.72
C GLN A 149 14.28 -19.79 6.89
N GLY A 150 13.75 -19.98 8.10
CA GLY A 150 14.56 -20.28 9.28
C GLY A 150 15.44 -19.11 9.73
N PHE A 151 14.93 -17.88 9.66
CA PHE A 151 15.67 -16.63 9.89
C PHE A 151 16.77 -16.37 8.85
N ALA A 152 16.56 -16.85 7.63
CA ALA A 152 17.38 -16.46 6.50
C ALA A 152 17.40 -14.93 6.34
N ARG A 153 18.57 -14.38 6.01
CA ARG A 153 18.75 -12.96 5.77
C ARG A 153 19.44 -12.69 4.45
N ILE A 154 18.96 -11.69 3.73
CA ILE A 154 19.66 -11.07 2.60
C ILE A 154 19.90 -9.61 2.98
N ASP A 155 21.15 -9.17 3.00
CA ASP A 155 21.54 -7.80 3.35
C ASP A 155 22.45 -7.22 2.28
N VAL A 156 22.02 -6.11 1.72
CA VAL A 156 22.79 -5.33 0.73
C VAL A 156 23.09 -3.93 1.24
N GLY A 157 22.89 -3.68 2.53
CA GLY A 157 22.88 -2.34 3.08
C GLY A 157 24.25 -1.76 3.40
N ASP A 158 24.37 -0.43 3.33
CA ASP A 158 25.61 0.31 3.60
C ASP A 158 25.81 0.61 5.09
N ARG A 159 26.21 -0.40 5.87
CA ARG A 159 26.41 -0.32 7.33
C ARG A 159 27.53 0.63 7.81
N PHE A 160 28.44 1.05 6.92
CA PHE A 160 29.65 1.82 7.29
C PHE A 160 29.80 3.14 6.53
N GLY A 161 28.99 3.36 5.50
CA GLY A 161 28.80 4.63 4.82
C GLY A 161 29.69 4.90 3.63
N GLY A 162 29.17 5.73 2.73
CA GLY A 162 29.93 6.38 1.67
C GLY A 162 29.68 5.88 0.25
N VAL A 163 28.98 4.75 0.07
CA VAL A 163 28.69 4.19 -1.27
C VAL A 163 27.19 4.22 -1.58
N GLY A 164 26.32 4.04 -0.57
CA GLY A 164 24.87 3.92 -0.73
C GLY A 164 24.38 2.47 -0.65
N GLY A 165 23.07 2.28 -0.48
CA GLY A 165 22.47 0.95 -0.35
C GLY A 165 22.58 0.13 -1.63
N GLY A 166 22.81 -1.18 -1.53
CA GLY A 166 22.84 -2.11 -2.65
C GLY A 166 21.45 -2.60 -3.08
N THR A 167 21.39 -3.51 -4.05
CA THR A 167 20.13 -4.04 -4.60
C THR A 167 19.97 -5.53 -4.37
N ALA A 168 18.74 -5.99 -4.12
CA ALA A 168 18.44 -7.42 -3.99
C ALA A 168 17.34 -7.84 -4.97
N GLN A 169 17.58 -8.88 -5.79
CA GLN A 169 16.64 -9.35 -6.80
C GLN A 169 16.36 -10.85 -6.67
N LEU A 170 15.08 -11.23 -6.68
CA LEU A 170 14.63 -12.63 -6.68
C LEU A 170 13.78 -12.91 -7.92
N GLN A 171 14.03 -14.04 -8.58
CA GLN A 171 13.39 -14.41 -9.84
C GLN A 171 13.01 -15.90 -9.86
N GLY A 172 11.75 -16.23 -9.60
CA GLY A 172 11.27 -17.61 -9.47
C GLY A 172 9.85 -17.86 -10.01
N ARG A 173 9.36 -19.10 -9.90
CA ARG A 173 7.95 -19.45 -10.14
C ARG A 173 7.15 -19.17 -8.88
N THR A 174 7.38 -19.95 -7.83
CA THR A 174 6.90 -19.63 -6.49
C THR A 174 8.07 -19.14 -5.66
N VAL A 175 7.97 -17.93 -5.12
CA VAL A 175 8.91 -17.39 -4.14
C VAL A 175 8.22 -17.42 -2.78
N THR A 176 8.77 -18.20 -1.86
CA THR A 176 8.27 -18.31 -0.49
C THR A 176 9.31 -17.73 0.46
N ILE A 177 8.89 -16.82 1.32
CA ILE A 177 9.71 -16.24 2.39
C ILE A 177 8.96 -16.46 3.70
N THR A 178 9.55 -17.23 4.61
CA THR A 178 8.91 -17.61 5.88
C THR A 178 9.86 -17.42 7.04
N ASP A 179 9.47 -16.67 8.06
CA ASP A 179 10.33 -16.35 9.21
C ASP A 179 11.71 -15.82 8.75
N ALA A 180 11.74 -14.90 7.78
CA ALA A 180 12.97 -14.47 7.11
C ALA A 180 12.92 -12.98 6.71
N ASP A 181 14.10 -12.38 6.59
CA ASP A 181 14.27 -10.96 6.31
C ASP A 181 15.04 -10.72 5.01
N LEU A 182 14.46 -9.92 4.13
CA LEU A 182 15.11 -9.39 2.93
C LEU A 182 15.26 -7.88 3.10
N VAL A 183 16.49 -7.42 3.30
CA VAL A 183 16.79 -6.05 3.73
C VAL A 183 17.73 -5.38 2.75
N ALA A 184 17.27 -4.29 2.16
CA ALA A 184 18.10 -3.28 1.52
C ALA A 184 18.12 -2.04 2.42
N ALA A 185 19.27 -1.66 2.96
CA ALA A 185 19.36 -0.53 3.89
C ALA A 185 20.42 0.49 3.46
N ASN A 186 20.17 1.76 3.62
CA ASN A 186 21.17 2.81 3.43
C ASN A 186 21.23 3.68 4.68
N THR A 187 22.13 3.32 5.59
CA THR A 187 22.20 3.93 6.91
C THR A 187 23.08 5.19 6.94
N THR A 188 23.88 5.45 5.90
CA THR A 188 24.85 6.57 5.86
C THR A 188 25.31 6.90 4.43
N GLY A 189 25.22 8.16 3.97
CA GLY A 189 25.77 8.54 2.65
C GLY A 189 25.07 9.73 1.96
N VAL A 190 25.43 9.98 0.69
CA VAL A 190 24.80 10.98 -0.20
C VAL A 190 24.14 10.36 -1.45
N GLN A 191 24.30 9.04 -1.65
CA GLN A 191 23.65 8.29 -2.73
C GLN A 191 22.41 7.58 -2.17
N GLY A 192 21.37 7.43 -2.99
CA GLY A 192 20.07 6.85 -2.59
C GLY A 192 20.16 5.40 -2.11
N GLY A 193 19.10 4.92 -1.47
CA GLY A 193 18.95 3.50 -1.17
C GLY A 193 18.80 2.69 -2.46
N GLY A 194 19.53 1.57 -2.58
CA GLY A 194 19.18 0.56 -3.56
C GLY A 194 17.85 -0.12 -3.21
N GLY A 195 17.29 -0.91 -4.11
CA GLY A 195 15.94 -1.45 -3.98
C GLY A 195 15.87 -2.96 -3.88
N VAL A 196 14.68 -3.44 -3.57
CA VAL A 196 14.33 -4.87 -3.62
C VAL A 196 13.42 -5.12 -4.80
N THR A 197 13.70 -6.16 -5.60
CA THR A 197 12.80 -6.61 -6.66
C THR A 197 12.51 -8.10 -6.52
N ILE A 198 11.23 -8.48 -6.56
CA ILE A 198 10.81 -9.89 -6.59
C ILE A 198 9.93 -10.10 -7.82
N ARG A 199 10.37 -10.99 -8.71
CA ARG A 199 9.62 -11.42 -9.89
C ARG A 199 9.18 -12.87 -9.71
N ALA A 200 7.88 -13.10 -9.71
CA ALA A 200 7.32 -14.43 -9.47
C ALA A 200 6.04 -14.72 -10.24
N GLU A 201 5.66 -15.99 -10.37
CA GLU A 201 4.28 -16.37 -10.69
C GLU A 201 3.41 -16.34 -9.43
N GLN A 202 3.98 -16.73 -8.29
CA GLN A 202 3.35 -16.68 -6.97
C GLN A 202 4.35 -16.17 -5.93
N LEU A 203 3.91 -15.26 -5.07
CA LEU A 203 4.70 -14.75 -3.95
C LEU A 203 3.95 -15.00 -2.63
N ILE A 204 4.61 -15.65 -1.69
CA ILE A 204 4.08 -15.93 -0.36
C ILE A 204 5.07 -15.38 0.67
N LEU A 205 4.62 -14.41 1.45
CA LEU A 205 5.31 -13.89 2.62
C LEU A 205 4.53 -14.34 3.86
N ASP A 206 5.23 -14.99 4.79
CA ASP A 206 4.65 -15.55 6.01
C ASP A 206 5.54 -15.22 7.21
N ASN A 207 5.13 -14.28 8.05
CA ASN A 207 5.98 -13.73 9.12
C ASN A 207 7.36 -13.31 8.58
N ALA A 208 7.34 -12.51 7.51
CA ALA A 208 8.51 -12.16 6.72
C ALA A 208 8.57 -10.66 6.44
N THR A 209 9.79 -10.14 6.38
CA THR A 209 10.06 -8.71 6.12
C THR A 209 10.73 -8.53 4.77
N VAL A 210 10.18 -7.63 3.95
CA VAL A 210 10.85 -7.09 2.75
C VAL A 210 10.97 -5.59 2.94
N LEU A 211 12.17 -5.12 3.22
CA LEU A 211 12.39 -3.74 3.64
C LEU A 211 13.45 -3.07 2.76
N SER A 212 13.10 -1.88 2.29
CA SER A 212 14.04 -0.88 1.82
C SER A 212 14.02 0.28 2.82
N ILE A 213 15.16 0.63 3.43
CA ILE A 213 15.23 1.72 4.41
C ILE A 213 16.37 2.69 4.09
N THR A 214 16.13 4.00 4.19
CA THR A 214 17.15 5.04 4.02
C THR A 214 17.17 5.99 5.22
N ASP A 215 18.28 6.02 5.96
CA ASP A 215 18.48 6.91 7.13
C ASP A 215 19.23 8.20 6.77
N SER A 216 19.65 8.33 5.51
CA SER A 216 20.44 9.45 5.01
C SER A 216 19.58 10.55 4.39
N ALA A 217 20.22 11.66 3.97
CA ALA A 217 19.55 12.71 3.20
C ALA A 217 19.25 12.33 1.73
N ALA A 218 19.61 11.11 1.31
CA ALA A 218 19.33 10.63 -0.04
C ALA A 218 17.92 10.02 -0.15
N ALA A 219 17.43 9.85 -1.37
CA ALA A 219 16.10 9.26 -1.61
C ALA A 219 16.04 7.78 -1.17
N GLY A 220 14.86 7.37 -0.73
CA GLY A 220 14.48 6.00 -0.39
C GLY A 220 14.65 5.04 -1.57
N GLY A 221 15.10 3.82 -1.28
CA GLY A 221 15.10 2.74 -2.27
C GLY A 221 13.68 2.18 -2.46
N ASN A 222 13.38 1.71 -3.66
CA ASN A 222 12.05 1.18 -3.99
C ASN A 222 11.94 -0.32 -3.69
N VAL A 223 10.71 -0.78 -3.42
CA VAL A 223 10.37 -2.21 -3.41
C VAL A 223 9.43 -2.51 -4.58
N LEU A 224 9.83 -3.42 -5.45
CA LEU A 224 9.08 -3.83 -6.64
C LEU A 224 8.70 -5.31 -6.57
N LEU A 225 7.40 -5.60 -6.48
CA LEU A 225 6.84 -6.94 -6.48
C LEU A 225 6.07 -7.20 -7.77
N GLU A 226 6.72 -7.84 -8.74
CA GLU A 226 6.14 -8.20 -10.03
C GLU A 226 5.69 -9.65 -10.03
N VAL A 227 4.44 -9.87 -9.62
CA VAL A 227 3.79 -11.18 -9.67
C VAL A 227 2.95 -11.29 -10.94
N ASN A 228 2.93 -12.48 -11.55
CA ASN A 228 2.21 -12.71 -12.81
C ASN A 228 0.75 -12.20 -12.75
N GLN A 229 0.41 -11.22 -13.59
CA GLN A 229 -0.91 -10.58 -13.60
C GLN A 229 -2.02 -11.41 -14.25
N GLY A 230 -1.68 -12.50 -14.96
CA GLY A 230 -2.66 -13.37 -15.63
C GLY A 230 -3.17 -14.53 -14.78
N ILE A 231 -2.34 -15.05 -13.86
CA ILE A 231 -2.68 -16.20 -12.99
C ILE A 231 -2.15 -16.07 -11.57
N GLY A 232 -1.31 -15.09 -11.29
CA GLY A 232 -0.48 -15.07 -10.10
C GLY A 232 -1.20 -14.65 -8.83
N GLN A 233 -0.65 -15.08 -7.71
CA GLN A 233 -1.17 -14.81 -6.39
C GLN A 233 -0.06 -14.23 -5.51
N LEU A 234 -0.39 -13.14 -4.81
CA LEU A 234 0.44 -12.55 -3.79
C LEU A 234 -0.28 -12.69 -2.45
N ILE A 235 0.38 -13.31 -1.46
CA ILE A 235 -0.15 -13.52 -0.12
C ILE A 235 0.85 -12.98 0.90
N LEU A 236 0.41 -12.03 1.72
CA LEU A 236 1.10 -11.60 2.93
C LEU A 236 0.26 -12.07 4.12
N ARG A 237 0.87 -12.77 5.08
CA ARG A 237 0.17 -13.24 6.28
C ARG A 237 1.08 -13.27 7.51
N ASN A 238 0.45 -13.37 8.68
CA ASN A 238 1.11 -13.52 9.97
C ASN A 238 2.11 -12.40 10.27
N GLY A 239 1.69 -11.14 10.09
CA GLY A 239 2.53 -9.97 10.36
C GLY A 239 3.61 -9.68 9.32
N SER A 240 3.47 -10.17 8.09
CA SER A 240 4.42 -9.87 7.01
C SER A 240 4.40 -8.39 6.63
N VAL A 241 5.56 -7.81 6.38
CA VAL A 241 5.71 -6.39 6.02
C VAL A 241 6.50 -6.23 4.73
N VAL A 242 5.98 -5.40 3.83
CA VAL A 242 6.68 -4.92 2.63
C VAL A 242 6.76 -3.40 2.72
N SER A 243 7.94 -2.84 2.93
CA SER A 243 8.05 -1.40 3.24
C SER A 243 9.21 -0.73 2.52
N ALA A 244 9.00 0.51 2.10
CA ALA A 244 10.02 1.44 1.64
C ALA A 244 10.03 2.67 2.56
N GLU A 245 10.98 2.71 3.49
CA GLU A 245 11.02 3.67 4.60
C GLU A 245 12.14 4.68 4.42
N THR A 246 11.88 5.92 4.82
CA THR A 246 12.93 6.94 4.95
C THR A 246 12.92 7.52 6.38
N GLU A 247 14.02 7.33 7.10
CA GLU A 247 14.24 7.89 8.45
C GLU A 247 15.04 9.18 8.43
N GLY A 248 15.73 9.48 7.32
CA GLY A 248 16.42 10.75 7.11
C GLY A 248 15.56 11.81 6.40
N PRO A 249 16.13 12.99 6.07
CA PRO A 249 15.39 14.08 5.42
C PRO A 249 15.17 13.88 3.90
N GLY A 250 15.58 12.73 3.34
CA GLY A 250 15.37 12.40 1.93
C GLY A 250 13.92 11.99 1.63
N ALA A 251 13.49 12.04 0.37
CA ALA A 251 12.17 11.54 -0.01
C ALA A 251 12.03 10.02 0.20
N GLY A 252 10.82 9.56 0.50
CA GLY A 252 10.41 8.17 0.62
C GLY A 252 10.61 7.37 -0.67
N GLY A 253 10.87 6.07 -0.51
CA GLY A 253 10.87 5.13 -1.63
C GLY A 253 9.44 4.67 -1.98
N ASP A 254 9.26 4.17 -3.20
CA ASP A 254 7.99 3.65 -3.68
C ASP A 254 7.87 2.15 -3.42
N VAL A 255 6.65 1.68 -3.15
CA VAL A 255 6.29 0.26 -3.25
C VAL A 255 5.38 0.06 -4.44
N ILE A 256 5.82 -0.75 -5.41
CA ILE A 256 5.04 -1.09 -6.61
C ILE A 256 4.74 -2.57 -6.58
N LEU A 257 3.46 -2.92 -6.63
CA LEU A 257 2.98 -4.29 -6.53
C LEU A 257 2.01 -4.60 -7.66
N GLY A 258 2.31 -5.65 -8.39
CA GLY A 258 1.41 -6.21 -9.39
C GLY A 258 1.13 -7.69 -9.14
N ALA A 259 -0.14 -8.09 -9.04
CA ALA A 259 -0.56 -9.50 -9.03
C ALA A 259 -2.03 -9.63 -9.43
N ARG A 260 -2.44 -10.77 -10.01
CA ARG A 260 -3.87 -10.99 -10.31
C ARG A 260 -4.72 -10.97 -9.04
N ASN A 261 -4.32 -11.74 -8.03
CA ASN A 261 -5.03 -11.82 -6.75
C ASN A 261 -4.10 -11.45 -5.61
N ILE A 262 -4.49 -10.46 -4.83
CA ILE A 262 -3.71 -9.92 -3.71
C ILE A 262 -4.46 -10.21 -2.40
N GLN A 263 -3.78 -10.84 -1.45
CA GLN A 263 -4.30 -11.08 -0.11
C GLN A 263 -3.30 -10.55 0.93
N ILE A 264 -3.76 -9.66 1.79
CA ILE A 264 -2.99 -9.08 2.89
C ILE A 264 -3.76 -9.38 4.18
N LEU A 265 -3.21 -10.28 4.99
CA LEU A 265 -3.95 -10.95 6.07
C LEU A 265 -3.23 -10.82 7.40
N SER A 266 -3.98 -10.84 8.50
CA SER A 266 -3.47 -11.12 9.85
C SER A 266 -2.34 -10.18 10.28
N GLY A 267 -2.62 -8.87 10.29
CA GLY A 267 -1.68 -7.82 10.70
C GLY A 267 -0.54 -7.59 9.71
N SER A 268 -0.64 -8.11 8.50
CA SER A 268 0.37 -7.88 7.46
C SER A 268 0.09 -6.60 6.69
N GLY A 269 1.08 -6.05 6.02
CA GLY A 269 0.84 -4.88 5.20
C GLY A 269 1.99 -4.37 4.36
N ILE A 270 1.69 -3.25 3.70
CA ILE A 270 2.54 -2.54 2.76
C ILE A 270 2.70 -1.10 3.22
N GLY A 271 3.93 -0.55 3.16
CA GLY A 271 4.24 0.79 3.67
C GLY A 271 5.17 1.60 2.76
N THR A 272 4.94 2.91 2.68
CA THR A 272 5.91 3.90 2.16
C THR A 272 6.11 5.02 3.17
N GLU A 273 6.64 4.69 4.35
CA GLU A 273 6.68 5.60 5.50
C GLU A 273 7.83 6.62 5.43
N ALA A 274 7.58 7.84 5.91
CA ALA A 274 8.61 8.83 6.19
C ALA A 274 8.58 9.24 7.66
N ARG A 275 9.74 9.30 8.34
CA ARG A 275 9.85 9.60 9.78
C ARG A 275 10.48 10.95 10.11
N ASP A 276 10.98 11.69 9.12
CA ASP A 276 11.66 12.99 9.31
C ASP A 276 11.12 14.04 8.32
N GLU A 277 11.96 14.98 7.85
CA GLU A 277 11.57 16.09 6.96
C GLU A 277 11.18 15.66 5.53
N GLY A 278 11.44 14.41 5.13
CA GLY A 278 11.19 13.90 3.78
C GLY A 278 9.72 13.56 3.50
N ASP A 279 9.26 13.85 2.29
CA ASP A 279 7.93 13.42 1.83
C ASP A 279 7.88 11.88 1.72
N ALA A 280 6.79 11.25 2.16
CA ALA A 280 6.57 9.82 1.99
C ALA A 280 6.38 9.43 0.51
N GLY A 281 6.76 8.20 0.16
CA GLY A 281 6.71 7.68 -1.21
C GLY A 281 5.32 7.27 -1.68
N THR A 282 5.26 6.53 -2.78
CA THR A 282 4.00 6.05 -3.38
C THR A 282 3.83 4.53 -3.23
N ALA A 283 2.69 4.10 -2.68
CA ALA A 283 2.25 2.72 -2.75
C ALA A 283 1.30 2.51 -3.94
N SER A 284 1.74 1.75 -4.95
CA SER A 284 0.98 1.46 -6.18
C SER A 284 0.65 -0.02 -6.29
N LEU A 285 -0.63 -0.39 -6.23
CA LEU A 285 -1.12 -1.75 -6.33
C LEU A 285 -1.97 -1.92 -7.60
N SER A 286 -1.72 -3.01 -8.34
CA SER A 286 -2.50 -3.35 -9.54
C SER A 286 -2.85 -4.84 -9.62
N GLY A 287 -4.11 -5.15 -9.95
CA GLY A 287 -4.60 -6.52 -9.99
C GLY A 287 -6.06 -6.70 -10.40
N GLN A 288 -6.59 -7.90 -10.18
CA GLN A 288 -8.00 -8.23 -10.42
C GLN A 288 -8.80 -8.23 -9.11
N THR A 289 -8.25 -8.81 -8.04
CA THR A 289 -8.87 -8.81 -6.71
C THR A 289 -7.90 -8.40 -5.61
N LEU A 290 -8.39 -7.67 -4.62
CA LEU A 290 -7.67 -7.29 -3.41
C LEU A 290 -8.52 -7.61 -2.18
N ARG A 291 -7.97 -8.41 -1.27
CA ARG A 291 -8.55 -8.67 0.05
C ARG A 291 -7.59 -8.22 1.13
N LEU A 292 -8.03 -7.29 1.97
CA LEU A 292 -7.41 -7.01 3.27
C LEU A 292 -8.31 -7.61 4.37
N GLU A 293 -7.71 -8.39 5.26
CA GLU A 293 -8.37 -8.94 6.44
C GLU A 293 -7.44 -8.72 7.63
N ASP A 294 -7.77 -7.71 8.44
CA ASP A 294 -6.87 -7.15 9.44
C ASP A 294 -5.49 -6.77 8.86
N GLY A 295 -5.47 -6.26 7.62
CA GLY A 295 -4.25 -5.89 6.89
C GLY A 295 -4.20 -4.40 6.55
N PHE A 296 -3.02 -3.89 6.20
CA PHE A 296 -2.84 -2.45 5.94
C PHE A 296 -2.05 -2.12 4.66
N ILE A 297 -2.36 -0.97 4.06
CA ILE A 297 -1.58 -0.29 3.03
C ILE A 297 -1.41 1.17 3.49
N LEU A 298 -0.18 1.56 3.79
CA LEU A 298 0.12 2.83 4.46
C LEU A 298 1.09 3.67 3.63
N GLY A 299 0.78 4.95 3.49
CA GLY A 299 1.66 6.00 2.97
C GLY A 299 1.77 7.09 4.02
N ASN A 300 2.08 6.70 5.27
CA ASN A 300 2.04 7.64 6.39
C ASN A 300 3.34 8.45 6.49
N THR A 301 3.22 9.71 6.87
CA THR A 301 4.36 10.54 7.32
C THR A 301 4.22 10.83 8.81
N PHE A 302 5.34 10.79 9.50
CA PHE A 302 5.46 10.98 10.95
C PHE A 302 6.34 12.20 11.30
N GLY A 303 6.76 12.94 10.27
CA GLY A 303 7.61 14.13 10.39
C GLY A 303 7.05 15.32 9.58
N GLN A 304 7.93 16.25 9.21
CA GLN A 304 7.54 17.50 8.54
C GLN A 304 7.21 17.32 7.05
N GLY A 305 7.59 16.19 6.44
CA GLY A 305 7.25 15.88 5.05
C GLY A 305 5.78 15.58 4.85
N ASN A 306 5.29 15.64 3.61
CA ASN A 306 3.91 15.30 3.25
C ASN A 306 3.68 13.78 3.28
N GLY A 307 2.43 13.38 3.51
CA GLY A 307 1.99 12.00 3.43
C GLY A 307 2.13 11.44 2.01
N GLY A 308 2.33 10.13 1.93
CA GLY A 308 2.59 9.40 0.70
C GLY A 308 1.34 9.24 -0.16
N GLN A 309 1.53 8.93 -1.44
CA GLN A 309 0.41 8.69 -2.35
C GLN A 309 0.05 7.20 -2.37
N ILE A 310 -1.24 6.88 -2.34
CA ILE A 310 -1.71 5.51 -2.53
C ILE A 310 -2.54 5.42 -3.81
N SER A 311 -2.20 4.47 -4.68
CA SER A 311 -2.94 4.16 -5.90
C SER A 311 -3.29 2.68 -5.93
N VAL A 312 -4.57 2.35 -5.89
CA VAL A 312 -5.09 0.98 -5.90
C VAL A 312 -5.97 0.78 -7.11
N ASN A 313 -5.48 0.03 -8.10
CA ASN A 313 -6.18 -0.26 -9.35
C ASN A 313 -6.50 -1.76 -9.45
N ILE A 314 -7.73 -2.12 -9.11
CA ILE A 314 -8.17 -3.52 -8.97
C ILE A 314 -9.41 -3.73 -9.83
N THR A 315 -9.34 -4.51 -10.90
CA THR A 315 -10.42 -4.47 -11.90
C THR A 315 -11.79 -4.95 -11.40
N ASP A 316 -11.83 -5.93 -10.49
CA ASP A 316 -13.08 -6.59 -10.13
C ASP A 316 -13.57 -6.18 -8.75
N GLN A 317 -12.79 -6.46 -7.69
CA GLN A 317 -13.27 -6.29 -6.32
C GLN A 317 -12.17 -6.01 -5.31
N ILE A 318 -12.44 -5.06 -4.42
CA ILE A 318 -11.69 -4.76 -3.21
C ILE A 318 -12.58 -5.08 -1.99
N ASP A 319 -12.09 -5.92 -1.08
CA ASP A 319 -12.71 -6.17 0.21
C ASP A 319 -11.77 -5.75 1.35
N LEU A 320 -12.26 -4.85 2.22
CA LEU A 320 -11.63 -4.50 3.50
C LEU A 320 -12.50 -5.05 4.63
N ILE A 321 -11.93 -5.88 5.49
CA ILE A 321 -12.64 -6.64 6.54
C ILE A 321 -11.89 -6.57 7.87
N GLY A 322 -12.62 -6.61 8.99
CA GLY A 322 -12.05 -6.47 10.33
C GLY A 322 -11.51 -5.05 10.54
N PHE A 323 -10.24 -4.94 10.89
CA PHE A 323 -9.55 -3.66 11.14
C PHE A 323 -8.63 -3.24 9.98
N SER A 324 -9.05 -3.49 8.74
CA SER A 324 -8.21 -3.22 7.57
C SER A 324 -8.09 -1.74 7.24
N GLU A 325 -6.93 -1.30 6.76
CA GLU A 325 -6.65 0.12 6.51
C GLU A 325 -5.96 0.36 5.16
N ILE A 326 -6.44 1.37 4.42
CA ILE A 326 -5.71 1.99 3.30
C ILE A 326 -5.58 3.47 3.62
N SER A 327 -4.40 3.94 4.04
CA SER A 327 -4.27 5.33 4.52
C SER A 327 -2.99 6.06 4.12
N ALA A 328 -3.15 7.31 3.74
CA ALA A 328 -2.08 8.25 3.41
C ALA A 328 -2.01 9.39 4.44
N ASN A 329 -1.91 9.04 5.73
CA ASN A 329 -2.06 10.03 6.80
C ASN A 329 -0.79 10.84 7.02
N ALA A 330 -0.94 12.02 7.62
CA ALA A 330 0.16 12.79 8.19
C ALA A 330 -0.05 12.93 9.70
N ASP A 331 0.96 12.62 10.49
CA ASP A 331 0.89 12.59 11.95
C ASP A 331 2.13 13.27 12.57
N ASP A 332 1.94 14.07 13.61
CA ASP A 332 3.01 14.75 14.35
C ASP A 332 3.48 13.98 15.60
N PHE A 333 3.03 12.73 15.78
CA PHE A 333 3.24 11.91 16.98
C PHE A 333 4.69 11.92 17.52
N PHE A 334 5.69 11.89 16.63
CA PHE A 334 7.10 11.83 17.02
C PHE A 334 7.74 13.22 17.20
N THR A 335 7.13 14.27 16.64
CA THR A 335 7.60 15.66 16.74
C THR A 335 6.47 16.63 17.11
N PRO A 336 5.80 16.48 18.27
CA PRO A 336 4.67 17.35 18.62
C PRO A 336 5.02 18.84 18.55
N GLY A 337 4.27 19.60 17.75
CA GLY A 337 4.50 21.04 17.53
C GLY A 337 5.68 21.38 16.59
N GLY A 338 6.28 20.38 15.93
CA GLY A 338 7.33 20.53 14.91
C GLY A 338 6.84 21.01 13.54
N GLY A 339 5.52 21.09 13.36
CA GLY A 339 4.88 21.26 12.05
C GLY A 339 4.81 19.93 11.30
N ILE A 340 3.75 19.73 10.52
CA ILE A 340 3.57 18.53 9.69
C ILE A 340 3.35 18.91 8.23
N GLY A 341 3.62 17.96 7.34
CA GLY A 341 3.18 18.07 5.96
C GLY A 341 1.67 17.87 5.82
N ALA A 342 1.15 18.14 4.63
CA ALA A 342 -0.21 17.75 4.29
C ALA A 342 -0.31 16.21 4.21
N ALA A 343 -1.49 15.65 4.51
CA ALA A 343 -1.74 14.24 4.24
C ALA A 343 -1.71 13.98 2.73
N GLY A 344 -1.30 12.75 2.38
CA GLY A 344 -1.22 12.32 0.99
C GLY A 344 -2.57 11.93 0.42
N GLY A 345 -2.63 11.67 -0.89
CA GLY A 345 -3.85 11.32 -1.59
C GLY A 345 -4.05 9.80 -1.74
N VAL A 346 -5.30 9.36 -1.72
CA VAL A 346 -5.68 7.98 -2.01
C VAL A 346 -6.54 7.92 -3.26
N VAL A 347 -6.14 7.10 -4.23
CA VAL A 347 -6.90 6.85 -5.46
C VAL A 347 -7.25 5.37 -5.53
N VAL A 348 -8.54 5.06 -5.66
CA VAL A 348 -9.06 3.70 -5.77
C VAL A 348 -9.88 3.56 -7.04
N THR A 349 -9.56 2.56 -7.86
CA THR A 349 -10.35 2.18 -9.03
C THR A 349 -10.71 0.70 -8.93
N THR A 350 -12.00 0.38 -8.95
CA THR A 350 -12.47 -1.02 -8.91
C THR A 350 -13.85 -1.25 -9.49
N GLY A 351 -14.21 -2.48 -9.85
CA GLY A 351 -15.60 -2.82 -10.12
C GLY A 351 -16.46 -2.66 -8.85
N GLN A 352 -16.04 -3.30 -7.75
CA GLN A 352 -16.72 -3.26 -6.47
C GLN A 352 -15.76 -2.91 -5.33
N LEU A 353 -16.18 -2.00 -4.44
CA LEU A 353 -15.50 -1.70 -3.18
C LEU A 353 -16.41 -2.05 -2.00
N ASN A 354 -15.98 -2.97 -1.15
CA ASN A 354 -16.68 -3.32 0.09
C ASN A 354 -15.78 -2.98 1.28
N ILE A 355 -16.27 -2.10 2.15
CA ILE A 355 -15.63 -1.76 3.43
C ILE A 355 -16.54 -2.28 4.54
N ARG A 356 -16.04 -3.20 5.36
CA ARG A 356 -16.82 -3.87 6.41
C ARG A 356 -16.21 -3.68 7.80
N ASP A 357 -17.03 -3.92 8.82
CA ASP A 357 -16.65 -3.93 10.23
C ASP A 357 -16.08 -2.56 10.69
N ASP A 358 -14.79 -2.51 11.01
CA ASP A 358 -14.07 -1.33 11.48
C ASP A 358 -12.97 -0.89 10.50
N SER A 359 -13.09 -1.31 9.22
CA SER A 359 -12.09 -1.02 8.19
C SER A 359 -12.20 0.39 7.61
N GLN A 360 -11.10 0.96 7.11
CA GLN A 360 -11.09 2.34 6.63
C GLN A 360 -10.25 2.61 5.38
N ILE A 361 -10.65 3.66 4.65
CA ILE A 361 -9.80 4.36 3.68
C ILE A 361 -9.58 5.78 4.19
N GLY A 362 -8.32 6.20 4.35
CA GLY A 362 -7.92 7.40 5.08
C GLY A 362 -6.97 8.32 4.31
N ALA A 363 -7.14 9.63 4.44
CA ALA A 363 -6.16 10.64 4.01
C ALA A 363 -6.15 11.79 5.02
N SER A 364 -5.97 11.45 6.29
CA SER A 364 -6.19 12.36 7.41
C SER A 364 -4.91 12.98 7.92
N THR A 365 -5.01 14.19 8.44
CA THR A 365 -3.91 14.88 9.12
C THR A 365 -4.21 14.95 10.62
N PHE A 366 -3.24 14.54 11.44
CA PHE A 366 -3.31 14.58 12.90
C PHE A 366 -2.14 15.43 13.42
N GLY A 367 -2.39 16.68 13.79
CA GLY A 367 -1.37 17.56 14.39
C GLY A 367 -1.39 19.01 13.87
N ASP A 368 -0.53 19.85 14.46
CA ASP A 368 -0.70 21.31 14.58
C ASP A 368 -0.63 22.17 13.30
N ALA A 369 -0.42 21.58 12.11
CA ALA A 369 -0.42 22.31 10.83
C ALA A 369 -0.32 21.38 9.60
N GLY A 370 -1.43 20.97 9.00
CA GLY A 370 -1.44 20.30 7.69
C GLY A 370 -2.84 20.19 7.09
N ALA A 371 -2.96 20.18 5.76
CA ALA A 371 -4.24 19.97 5.10
C ALA A 371 -4.51 18.47 4.95
N GLY A 372 -5.78 18.06 5.09
CA GLY A 372 -6.21 16.70 4.79
C GLY A 372 -6.00 16.37 3.31
N GLY A 373 -5.71 15.11 3.02
CA GLY A 373 -5.42 14.64 1.68
C GLY A 373 -6.69 14.30 0.90
N ASN A 374 -6.62 14.32 -0.43
CA ASN A 374 -7.81 14.02 -1.24
C ASN A 374 -7.97 12.51 -1.45
N ILE A 375 -9.22 12.03 -1.38
CA ILE A 375 -9.57 10.64 -1.70
C ILE A 375 -10.44 10.64 -2.98
N SER A 376 -10.06 9.82 -3.95
CA SER A 376 -10.83 9.60 -5.17
C SER A 376 -11.18 8.12 -5.31
N VAL A 377 -12.46 7.81 -5.48
CA VAL A 377 -12.93 6.44 -5.73
C VAL A 377 -13.72 6.40 -7.02
N GLN A 378 -13.28 5.56 -7.95
CA GLN A 378 -14.02 5.21 -9.15
C GLN A 378 -14.47 3.75 -9.06
N ALA A 379 -15.78 3.50 -8.97
CA ALA A 379 -16.30 2.14 -8.92
C ALA A 379 -17.70 1.93 -9.49
N ASP A 380 -18.05 0.72 -9.94
CA ASP A 380 -19.46 0.44 -10.28
C ASP A 380 -20.33 0.47 -9.01
N GLY A 381 -19.85 -0.10 -7.91
CA GLY A 381 -20.53 -0.01 -6.63
C GLY A 381 -19.62 0.05 -5.42
N VAL A 382 -20.11 0.75 -4.40
CA VAL A 382 -19.45 0.93 -3.11
C VAL A 382 -20.45 0.57 -2.01
N THR A 383 -20.04 -0.31 -1.10
CA THR A 383 -20.78 -0.65 0.12
C THR A 383 -19.88 -0.40 1.33
N ILE A 384 -20.35 0.40 2.28
CA ILE A 384 -19.67 0.67 3.55
C ILE A 384 -20.62 0.25 4.66
N ALA A 385 -20.26 -0.80 5.40
CA ALA A 385 -21.13 -1.44 6.39
C ALA A 385 -20.38 -1.77 7.68
N GLY A 386 -20.74 -1.10 8.77
CA GLY A 386 -20.15 -1.34 10.09
C GLY A 386 -19.93 -0.04 10.87
N PRO A 387 -19.85 -0.10 12.20
CA PRO A 387 -19.78 1.09 13.06
C PRO A 387 -18.47 1.89 12.93
N GLY A 388 -17.36 1.22 12.58
CA GLY A 388 -16.08 1.87 12.28
C GLY A 388 -15.78 2.01 10.78
N ALA A 389 -16.58 1.37 9.92
CA ALA A 389 -16.37 1.37 8.48
C ALA A 389 -16.49 2.77 7.86
N ARG A 390 -15.41 3.28 7.25
CA ARG A 390 -15.41 4.66 6.73
C ARG A 390 -14.47 4.95 5.55
N ILE A 391 -14.80 6.01 4.80
CA ILE A 391 -13.85 6.76 3.96
C ILE A 391 -13.68 8.14 4.58
N ALA A 392 -12.46 8.50 4.99
CA ALA A 392 -12.23 9.63 5.87
C ALA A 392 -11.01 10.48 5.43
N SER A 393 -11.23 11.76 5.25
CA SER A 393 -10.19 12.76 5.02
C SER A 393 -10.31 13.85 6.09
N LEU A 394 -9.85 13.52 7.29
CA LEU A 394 -10.04 14.33 8.48
C LEU A 394 -8.85 15.25 8.72
N VAL A 395 -9.07 16.29 9.52
CA VAL A 395 -7.98 17.05 10.12
C VAL A 395 -8.22 17.26 11.61
N ASP A 396 -7.19 17.02 12.41
CA ASP A 396 -7.12 17.30 13.85
C ASP A 396 -6.21 18.51 14.17
N PHE A 397 -6.48 19.23 15.26
CA PHE A 397 -5.95 20.53 15.80
C PHE A 397 -4.94 21.41 15.04
N GLY A 398 -5.08 22.73 15.27
CA GLY A 398 -3.99 23.72 15.21
C GLY A 398 -3.85 24.46 13.88
N SER A 399 -4.06 25.79 13.90
CA SER A 399 -3.87 26.72 12.75
C SER A 399 -4.82 26.46 11.54
N PRO A 400 -4.93 27.34 10.52
CA PRO A 400 -5.99 27.20 9.50
C PRO A 400 -5.70 26.02 8.57
N SER A 401 -6.23 24.85 8.91
CA SER A 401 -6.20 23.65 8.10
C SER A 401 -7.48 23.49 7.27
N GLN A 402 -7.40 22.75 6.17
CA GLN A 402 -8.54 22.43 5.33
C GLN A 402 -8.67 20.91 5.25
N GLY A 403 -9.85 20.38 5.56
CA GLY A 403 -10.17 18.98 5.29
C GLY A 403 -10.01 18.69 3.80
N GLY A 404 -9.41 17.55 3.47
CA GLY A 404 -9.29 17.11 2.08
C GLY A 404 -10.65 16.73 1.49
N ASN A 405 -10.71 16.64 0.16
CA ASN A 405 -11.95 16.34 -0.56
C ASN A 405 -12.09 14.83 -0.82
N ILE A 406 -13.32 14.34 -0.78
CA ILE A 406 -13.67 12.99 -1.21
C ILE A 406 -14.50 13.08 -2.49
N ASP A 407 -13.99 12.53 -3.58
CA ASP A 407 -14.63 12.47 -4.90
C ASP A 407 -14.98 11.03 -5.26
N LEU A 408 -16.27 10.74 -5.42
CA LEU A 408 -16.80 9.41 -5.69
C LEU A 408 -17.50 9.40 -7.05
N ASP A 409 -16.90 8.76 -8.05
CA ASP A 409 -17.50 8.49 -9.35
C ASP A 409 -17.99 7.04 -9.38
N LEU A 410 -19.28 6.85 -9.15
CA LEU A 410 -19.85 5.52 -8.93
C LEU A 410 -21.28 5.36 -9.42
N ARG A 411 -21.73 4.11 -9.63
CA ARG A 411 -23.13 3.84 -10.02
C ARG A 411 -24.02 3.56 -8.82
N VAL A 412 -23.51 2.88 -7.79
CA VAL A 412 -24.28 2.55 -6.59
C VAL A 412 -23.46 2.82 -5.34
N LEU A 413 -24.01 3.59 -4.42
CA LEU A 413 -23.47 3.76 -3.07
C LEU A 413 -24.46 3.24 -2.04
N ARG A 414 -23.99 2.36 -1.15
CA ARG A 414 -24.72 1.90 0.04
C ARG A 414 -23.93 2.19 1.30
N LEU A 415 -24.56 2.92 2.22
CA LEU A 415 -24.07 3.11 3.58
C LEU A 415 -25.05 2.43 4.53
N GLU A 416 -24.56 1.48 5.31
CA GLU A 416 -25.36 0.62 6.17
C GLU A 416 -24.66 0.43 7.53
N GLU A 417 -25.42 0.05 8.56
CA GLU A 417 -24.89 -0.46 9.84
C GLU A 417 -23.87 0.45 10.58
N GLY A 418 -23.83 1.75 10.28
CA GLY A 418 -22.89 2.72 10.83
C GLY A 418 -21.85 3.27 9.85
N GLY A 419 -21.88 2.84 8.58
CA GLY A 419 -20.93 3.26 7.57
C GLY A 419 -20.92 4.76 7.29
N LYS A 420 -19.72 5.34 7.10
CA LYS A 420 -19.55 6.80 6.95
C LYS A 420 -18.65 7.21 5.79
N ILE A 421 -18.90 8.40 5.27
CA ILE A 421 -17.98 9.15 4.42
C ILE A 421 -17.82 10.54 5.03
N GLU A 422 -16.58 10.95 5.33
CA GLU A 422 -16.34 12.11 6.19
C GLU A 422 -15.09 12.94 5.83
N THR A 423 -15.25 14.26 5.78
CA THR A 423 -14.19 15.25 5.47
C THR A 423 -14.02 16.28 6.60
N SER A 424 -14.40 15.87 7.82
CA SER A 424 -14.61 16.77 8.95
C SER A 424 -13.30 17.32 9.53
N THR A 425 -13.38 18.54 10.06
CA THR A 425 -12.35 19.11 10.92
C THR A 425 -12.78 18.93 12.37
N LEU A 426 -11.94 18.28 13.17
CA LEU A 426 -12.21 17.93 14.56
C LEU A 426 -11.38 18.82 15.51
N ASP A 427 -11.91 19.06 16.71
CA ASP A 427 -11.21 19.79 17.80
C ASP A 427 -11.38 19.07 19.17
N PRO A 428 -11.05 17.76 19.30
CA PRO A 428 -11.25 16.95 20.51
C PRO A 428 -10.67 17.48 21.85
N LEU A 429 -9.80 18.49 21.83
CA LEU A 429 -9.03 19.08 22.93
C LEU A 429 -9.39 20.56 23.10
N SER A 430 -10.31 21.08 22.28
CA SER A 430 -10.84 22.44 22.41
C SER A 430 -9.76 23.52 22.39
N LEU A 431 -8.79 23.40 21.47
CA LEU A 431 -7.65 24.31 21.37
C LEU A 431 -7.98 25.57 20.54
N GLY A 432 -9.18 25.64 19.94
CA GLY A 432 -9.62 26.77 19.13
C GLY A 432 -9.21 26.61 17.66
N THR A 433 -9.63 25.50 17.05
CA THR A 433 -9.30 25.16 15.66
C THR A 433 -10.00 26.09 14.65
N THR A 434 -9.28 26.64 13.68
CA THR A 434 -9.88 27.58 12.68
C THR A 434 -10.15 26.93 11.31
N GLY A 435 -9.96 25.62 11.20
CA GLY A 435 -9.97 24.88 9.93
C GLY A 435 -11.35 24.54 9.37
N SER A 436 -11.47 24.53 8.05
CA SER A 436 -12.72 24.24 7.32
C SER A 436 -12.79 22.80 6.86
N ALA A 437 -13.98 22.22 6.86
CA ALA A 437 -14.18 20.86 6.35
C ALA A 437 -13.95 20.79 4.83
N GLY A 438 -13.54 19.62 4.35
CA GLY A 438 -13.43 19.35 2.92
C GLY A 438 -14.79 19.04 2.27
N ASN A 439 -14.80 18.83 0.96
CA ASN A 439 -16.04 18.56 0.22
C ASN A 439 -16.22 17.07 -0.06
N ILE A 440 -17.48 16.62 -0.09
CA ILE A 440 -17.88 15.28 -0.54
C ILE A 440 -18.64 15.44 -1.86
N LEU A 441 -18.12 14.87 -2.94
CA LEU A 441 -18.76 14.89 -4.26
C LEU A 441 -19.10 13.46 -4.67
N ILE A 442 -20.39 13.18 -4.93
CA ILE A 442 -20.86 11.93 -5.53
C ILE A 442 -21.39 12.24 -6.92
N ARG A 443 -20.80 11.59 -7.94
CA ARG A 443 -21.07 11.80 -9.36
C ARG A 443 -21.60 10.53 -10.01
N ASN A 444 -22.43 10.70 -11.03
CA ASN A 444 -22.91 9.65 -11.93
C ASN A 444 -23.69 8.48 -11.27
N ALA A 445 -24.18 8.67 -10.04
CA ALA A 445 -24.87 7.61 -9.32
C ALA A 445 -26.24 7.28 -9.94
N GLN A 446 -26.56 6.00 -9.96
CA GLN A 446 -27.92 5.52 -10.22
C GLN A 446 -28.70 5.41 -8.92
N LEU A 447 -28.02 5.04 -7.83
CA LEU A 447 -28.60 4.91 -6.51
C LEU A 447 -27.59 5.36 -5.46
N VAL A 448 -28.05 6.21 -4.54
CA VAL A 448 -27.40 6.46 -3.26
C VAL A 448 -28.41 6.04 -2.18
N GLU A 449 -28.02 5.08 -1.36
CA GLU A 449 -28.85 4.50 -0.30
C GLU A 449 -28.10 4.59 1.03
N ILE A 450 -28.71 5.26 2.01
CA ILE A 450 -28.18 5.46 3.36
C ILE A 450 -29.21 4.94 4.35
N THR A 451 -28.85 3.90 5.09
CA THR A 451 -29.73 3.27 6.08
C THR A 451 -29.07 3.26 7.44
N GLY A 452 -29.64 4.01 8.39
CA GLY A 452 -29.08 4.19 9.73
C GLY A 452 -30.17 4.08 10.78
N GLU A 453 -30.30 2.91 11.40
CA GLU A 453 -31.28 2.64 12.46
C GLU A 453 -30.61 2.77 13.85
N THR A 454 -29.57 1.98 14.10
CA THR A 454 -28.91 1.90 15.42
C THR A 454 -27.62 2.70 15.52
N ASN A 455 -26.84 2.79 14.43
CA ASN A 455 -25.59 3.51 14.34
C ASN A 455 -25.73 4.71 13.40
N THR A 456 -25.07 5.81 13.74
CA THR A 456 -25.01 6.98 12.86
C THR A 456 -24.33 6.59 11.56
N THR A 457 -25.07 6.68 10.46
CA THR A 457 -24.67 6.26 9.12
C THR A 457 -24.88 7.43 8.17
N GLY A 458 -23.91 7.75 7.32
CA GLY A 458 -24.08 8.97 6.54
C GLY A 458 -22.88 9.62 5.89
N LEU A 459 -23.13 10.85 5.44
CA LEU A 459 -22.16 11.76 4.82
C LEU A 459 -21.94 12.96 5.73
N PHE A 460 -20.68 13.28 6.03
CA PHE A 460 -20.33 14.30 7.03
C PHE A 460 -19.22 15.23 6.52
N ALA A 461 -19.56 16.48 6.23
CA ALA A 461 -18.59 17.52 5.87
C ALA A 461 -18.65 18.64 6.93
N GLN A 462 -18.29 18.29 8.16
CA GLN A 462 -18.60 19.09 9.35
C GLN A 462 -17.38 19.72 10.00
N VAL A 463 -17.63 20.73 10.83
CA VAL A 463 -16.60 21.36 11.67
C VAL A 463 -17.04 21.30 13.14
N GLY A 464 -16.20 20.68 13.97
CA GLY A 464 -16.34 20.60 15.43
C GLY A 464 -16.88 19.27 15.96
N ASP A 465 -16.61 19.01 17.25
CA ASP A 465 -17.13 17.86 18.00
C ASP A 465 -18.37 18.28 18.83
N PRO A 466 -19.52 17.58 18.71
CA PRO A 466 -20.70 17.84 19.54
C PRO A 466 -20.49 17.61 21.05
N VAL A 467 -19.37 17.01 21.48
CA VAL A 467 -19.09 16.63 22.87
C VAL A 467 -18.47 17.76 23.70
N THR A 468 -17.63 18.63 23.12
CA THR A 468 -16.79 19.57 23.89
C THR A 468 -17.42 20.94 24.16
N GLY A 469 -18.49 21.30 23.45
CA GLY A 469 -19.13 22.61 23.56
C GLY A 469 -18.35 23.75 22.86
N PRO A 470 -18.84 25.00 22.90
CA PRO A 470 -18.33 26.09 22.07
C PRO A 470 -16.96 26.57 22.57
N VAL A 471 -15.89 26.10 21.92
CA VAL A 471 -14.53 26.55 22.22
C VAL A 471 -13.77 26.89 20.94
N GLY A 472 -14.07 28.05 20.37
CA GLY A 472 -13.18 28.77 19.45
C GLY A 472 -13.06 28.19 18.05
N ILE A 473 -14.01 27.36 17.60
CA ILE A 473 -13.96 26.80 16.25
C ILE A 473 -14.63 27.75 15.24
N THR A 474 -13.87 28.29 14.28
CA THR A 474 -14.34 29.34 13.35
C THR A 474 -14.38 28.92 11.88
N GLY A 475 -14.06 27.67 11.54
CA GLY A 475 -14.04 27.20 10.15
C GLY A 475 -15.41 26.95 9.54
N THR A 476 -15.49 26.75 8.22
CA THR A 476 -16.77 26.54 7.52
C THR A 476 -17.04 25.06 7.27
N GLY A 477 -18.31 24.66 7.38
CA GLY A 477 -18.74 23.34 6.88
C GLY A 477 -18.49 23.20 5.38
N GLY A 478 -18.33 21.97 4.91
CA GLY A 478 -17.99 21.67 3.52
C GLY A 478 -19.22 21.56 2.61
N LEU A 479 -18.99 21.39 1.31
CA LEU A 479 -20.03 21.05 0.35
C LEU A 479 -20.23 19.53 0.31
N ILE A 480 -21.48 19.09 0.45
CA ILE A 480 -21.93 17.76 0.05
C ILE A 480 -22.72 17.90 -1.25
N SER A 481 -22.19 17.39 -2.35
CA SER A 481 -22.81 17.43 -3.67
C SER A 481 -23.18 16.03 -4.15
N LEU A 482 -24.47 15.79 -4.38
CA LEU A 482 -25.03 14.51 -4.81
C LEU A 482 -25.64 14.64 -6.21
N ASN A 483 -25.09 13.92 -7.18
CA ASN A 483 -25.71 13.73 -8.49
C ASN A 483 -26.06 12.24 -8.66
N THR A 484 -27.36 11.93 -8.55
CA THR A 484 -27.87 10.56 -8.61
C THR A 484 -29.20 10.45 -9.33
N ASN A 485 -29.60 9.30 -9.88
CA ASN A 485 -31.00 9.11 -10.29
C ASN A 485 -31.93 9.01 -9.08
N GLN A 486 -31.54 8.27 -8.05
CA GLN A 486 -32.33 8.05 -6.85
C GLN A 486 -31.48 8.25 -5.58
N LEU A 487 -31.99 9.06 -4.66
CA LEU A 487 -31.46 9.19 -3.30
C LEU A 487 -32.49 8.63 -2.32
N ARG A 488 -32.06 7.69 -1.48
CA ARG A 488 -32.85 7.12 -0.38
C ARG A 488 -32.09 7.26 0.92
N VAL A 489 -32.69 7.93 1.89
CA VAL A 489 -32.15 8.10 3.24
C VAL A 489 -33.22 7.62 4.21
N SER A 490 -32.92 6.60 5.02
CA SER A 490 -33.91 5.97 5.91
C SER A 490 -33.33 5.61 7.28
N GLY A 491 -34.13 5.82 8.33
CA GLY A 491 -33.80 5.50 9.72
C GLY A 491 -33.35 6.73 10.51
N ALA A 492 -33.63 6.80 11.81
CA ALA A 492 -33.42 8.00 12.64
C ALA A 492 -31.94 8.37 12.84
N ARG A 493 -31.02 7.47 12.48
CA ARG A 493 -29.58 7.72 12.53
C ARG A 493 -28.95 7.79 11.13
N ALA A 494 -29.75 7.81 10.07
CA ALA A 494 -29.28 8.15 8.74
C ALA A 494 -29.19 9.66 8.57
N THR A 495 -28.00 10.16 8.25
CA THR A 495 -27.72 11.60 8.24
C THR A 495 -26.87 12.03 7.05
N ILE A 496 -27.24 13.12 6.40
CA ILE A 496 -26.35 13.89 5.51
C ILE A 496 -26.15 15.25 6.17
N SER A 497 -24.91 15.63 6.48
CA SER A 497 -24.67 16.82 7.29
C SER A 497 -23.42 17.58 6.89
N SER A 498 -23.61 18.85 6.55
CA SER A 498 -22.54 19.85 6.37
C SER A 498 -22.53 20.88 7.51
N SER A 499 -23.00 20.50 8.70
CA SER A 499 -23.18 21.41 9.83
C SER A 499 -21.87 21.80 10.53
N THR A 500 -21.92 22.87 11.32
CA THR A 500 -20.86 23.31 12.23
C THR A 500 -21.37 23.40 13.68
N GLU A 501 -20.53 23.04 14.64
CA GLU A 501 -20.91 22.97 16.07
C GLU A 501 -20.60 24.26 16.87
N ASP A 502 -19.84 25.22 16.32
CA ASP A 502 -19.47 26.48 17.02
C ASP A 502 -19.56 27.71 16.08
N ALA A 503 -18.71 28.73 16.24
CA ALA A 503 -18.73 30.02 15.55
C ALA A 503 -18.56 29.97 14.02
N GLY A 504 -18.31 28.79 13.44
CA GLY A 504 -18.21 28.55 12.01
C GLY A 504 -19.53 28.62 11.24
N ALA A 505 -19.50 29.10 9.99
CA ALA A 505 -20.68 29.07 9.11
C ALA A 505 -21.00 27.63 8.66
N GLY A 506 -22.30 27.30 8.60
CA GLY A 506 -22.74 26.01 8.06
C GLY A 506 -22.31 25.83 6.60
N GLY A 507 -22.07 24.59 6.19
CA GLY A 507 -21.66 24.25 4.82
C GLY A 507 -22.82 24.28 3.82
N SER A 508 -22.80 23.40 2.83
CA SER A 508 -23.92 23.31 1.89
C SER A 508 -24.19 21.88 1.47
N VAL A 509 -25.47 21.55 1.30
CA VAL A 509 -25.91 20.28 0.70
C VAL A 509 -26.61 20.58 -0.62
N ALA A 510 -26.04 20.11 -1.72
CA ALA A 510 -26.60 20.25 -3.07
C ALA A 510 -26.98 18.88 -3.63
N ILE A 511 -28.26 18.66 -3.90
CA ILE A 511 -28.80 17.39 -4.37
C ILE A 511 -29.44 17.60 -5.74
N THR A 512 -28.97 16.88 -6.74
CA THR A 512 -29.59 16.79 -8.07
C THR A 512 -29.99 15.34 -8.30
N ALA A 513 -31.29 15.06 -8.33
CA ALA A 513 -31.79 13.71 -8.55
C ALA A 513 -33.12 13.64 -9.28
N ARG A 514 -33.53 12.46 -9.79
CA ARG A 514 -34.92 12.29 -10.26
C ARG A 514 -35.86 12.10 -9.07
N GLN A 515 -35.41 11.33 -8.08
CA GLN A 515 -36.20 11.03 -6.90
C GLN A 515 -35.37 11.16 -5.63
N VAL A 516 -35.90 11.88 -4.65
CA VAL A 516 -35.36 11.98 -3.29
C VAL A 516 -36.38 11.44 -2.31
N GLN A 517 -35.98 10.47 -1.50
CA GLN A 517 -36.78 9.90 -0.40
C GLN A 517 -36.01 10.07 0.91
N VAL A 518 -36.59 10.78 1.87
CA VAL A 518 -36.07 10.92 3.24
C VAL A 518 -37.14 10.39 4.19
N GLN A 519 -36.87 9.24 4.79
CA GLN A 519 -37.90 8.44 5.48
C GLN A 519 -37.47 7.98 6.88
N ASN A 520 -38.47 7.63 7.70
CA ASN A 520 -38.26 6.96 8.98
C ASN A 520 -37.31 7.71 9.93
N GLY A 521 -37.40 9.04 10.00
CA GLY A 521 -36.58 9.86 10.92
C GLY A 521 -35.25 10.35 10.37
N ALA A 522 -34.91 10.01 9.12
CA ALA A 522 -33.67 10.43 8.47
C ALA A 522 -33.53 11.95 8.33
N GLN A 523 -32.30 12.45 8.41
CA GLN A 523 -32.04 13.90 8.39
C GLN A 523 -31.05 14.32 7.32
N ILE A 524 -31.36 15.42 6.64
CA ILE A 524 -30.42 16.17 5.80
C ILE A 524 -30.28 17.55 6.41
N GLN A 525 -29.07 17.93 6.83
CA GLN A 525 -28.84 19.11 7.63
C GLN A 525 -27.65 19.95 7.16
N SER A 526 -27.81 21.27 7.29
CA SER A 526 -26.75 22.24 7.07
C SER A 526 -26.88 23.36 8.09
N ALA A 527 -26.61 23.03 9.35
CA ALA A 527 -26.83 23.89 10.50
C ALA A 527 -25.55 24.53 11.02
N THR A 528 -25.68 25.58 11.82
CA THR A 528 -24.63 26.07 12.73
C THR A 528 -25.19 26.22 14.13
N ARG A 529 -24.42 25.79 15.13
CA ARG A 529 -24.75 26.01 16.54
C ARG A 529 -24.10 27.28 17.10
N GLY A 530 -23.32 28.01 16.30
CA GLY A 530 -22.77 29.31 16.64
C GLY A 530 -23.61 30.50 16.16
N LEU A 531 -22.96 31.67 16.18
CA LEU A 531 -23.54 32.95 15.75
C LEU A 531 -23.44 33.19 14.24
N ALA A 532 -22.68 32.38 13.50
CA ALA A 532 -22.54 32.53 12.05
C ALA A 532 -23.83 32.10 11.31
N PRO A 533 -23.98 32.43 10.01
CA PRO A 533 -25.10 31.95 9.22
C PRO A 533 -25.11 30.42 9.05
N GLY A 534 -26.31 29.85 9.04
CA GLY A 534 -26.55 28.46 8.69
C GLY A 534 -26.25 28.24 7.20
N GLY A 535 -26.07 26.98 6.83
CA GLY A 535 -25.74 26.60 5.47
C GLY A 535 -26.97 26.35 4.61
N GLN A 536 -26.77 26.19 3.30
CA GLN A 536 -27.89 26.00 2.36
C GLN A 536 -28.13 24.53 2.02
N ILE A 537 -29.40 24.16 1.91
CA ILE A 537 -29.82 22.88 1.31
C ILE A 537 -30.57 23.17 0.01
N ILE A 538 -30.02 22.71 -1.11
CA ILE A 538 -30.61 22.89 -2.44
C ILE A 538 -30.95 21.53 -3.03
N VAL A 539 -32.24 21.25 -3.20
CA VAL A 539 -32.72 20.01 -3.83
C VAL A 539 -33.35 20.34 -5.18
N ARG A 540 -32.79 19.75 -6.24
CA ARG A 540 -33.33 19.78 -7.60
C ARG A 540 -33.77 18.38 -7.98
N ALA A 541 -35.07 18.10 -7.90
CA ALA A 541 -35.61 16.80 -8.25
C ALA A 541 -37.02 16.83 -8.86
N ASP A 542 -37.36 15.78 -9.62
CA ASP A 542 -38.71 15.60 -10.15
C ASP A 542 -39.69 15.28 -9.01
N THR A 543 -39.23 14.52 -8.02
CA THR A 543 -40.00 14.16 -6.83
C THR A 543 -39.14 14.23 -5.57
N VAL A 544 -39.71 14.82 -4.53
CA VAL A 544 -39.15 14.88 -3.17
C VAL A 544 -40.22 14.37 -2.21
N ASP A 545 -39.92 13.26 -1.54
CA ASP A 545 -40.78 12.64 -0.53
C ASP A 545 -40.07 12.64 0.83
N VAL A 546 -40.62 13.38 1.78
CA VAL A 546 -40.09 13.52 3.14
C VAL A 546 -41.19 13.12 4.09
N GLN A 547 -41.08 11.94 4.69
CA GLN A 547 -42.16 11.40 5.51
C GLN A 547 -41.69 10.47 6.63
N GLY A 548 -42.52 10.36 7.66
CA GLY A 548 -42.34 9.40 8.73
C GLY A 548 -41.48 9.89 9.90
N THR A 549 -41.65 9.20 11.02
CA THR A 549 -40.77 9.17 12.18
C THR A 549 -40.34 7.72 12.35
N GLU A 550 -39.20 7.47 12.98
CA GLU A 550 -38.86 6.10 13.34
C GLU A 550 -39.70 5.65 14.55
N ALA A 551 -40.15 4.40 14.57
CA ALA A 551 -40.91 3.86 15.69
C ALA A 551 -40.07 3.83 16.99
N SER A 552 -38.75 3.65 16.87
CA SER A 552 -37.82 3.65 18.00
C SER A 552 -37.44 5.07 18.48
N ALA A 553 -37.59 6.08 17.60
CA ALA A 553 -37.26 7.48 17.85
C ALA A 553 -38.43 8.39 17.41
N PRO A 554 -39.56 8.42 18.13
CA PRO A 554 -40.79 9.08 17.70
C PRO A 554 -40.71 10.61 17.59
N PHE A 555 -39.63 11.21 18.13
CA PHE A 555 -39.35 12.64 18.04
C PHE A 555 -38.32 12.99 16.94
N ALA A 556 -37.70 11.98 16.32
CA ALA A 556 -36.88 12.16 15.12
C ALA A 556 -37.79 12.05 13.90
N SER A 557 -38.30 13.19 13.43
CA SER A 557 -39.02 13.28 12.17
C SER A 557 -38.04 13.38 11.00
N SER A 558 -38.38 12.73 9.88
CA SER A 558 -37.65 12.94 8.63
C SER A 558 -37.64 14.43 8.26
N ALA A 559 -36.48 15.01 7.96
CA ALA A 559 -36.40 16.45 7.72
C ALA A 559 -35.23 16.89 6.83
N LEU A 560 -35.44 18.01 6.13
CA LEU A 560 -34.38 18.85 5.57
C LEU A 560 -34.29 20.09 6.46
N VAL A 561 -33.16 20.31 7.11
CA VAL A 561 -33.03 21.27 8.21
C VAL A 561 -31.86 22.21 7.98
N THR A 562 -32.15 23.50 7.97
CA THR A 562 -31.14 24.54 8.13
C THR A 562 -31.50 25.34 9.38
N THR A 563 -30.52 25.58 10.25
CA THR A 563 -30.73 26.29 11.52
C THR A 563 -29.50 27.09 11.90
N THR A 564 -29.75 28.24 12.53
CA THR A 564 -28.75 29.07 13.22
C THR A 564 -29.23 29.28 14.64
N LEU A 565 -28.35 29.06 15.63
CA LEU A 565 -28.69 29.35 17.03
C LEU A 565 -28.54 30.84 17.41
N GLY A 566 -27.75 31.61 16.63
CA GLY A 566 -27.62 33.06 16.76
C GLY A 566 -28.66 33.91 16.01
N ASP A 567 -28.40 35.21 15.89
CA ASP A 567 -29.28 36.19 15.23
C ASP A 567 -29.14 36.23 13.69
N GLU A 568 -28.21 35.46 13.13
CA GLU A 568 -27.94 35.39 11.68
C GLU A 568 -28.93 34.47 10.93
N PRO A 569 -29.10 34.62 9.61
CA PRO A 569 -30.00 33.79 8.82
C PRO A 569 -29.61 32.30 8.83
N ALA A 570 -30.63 31.43 8.88
CA ALA A 570 -30.48 29.98 8.86
C ALA A 570 -30.08 29.38 7.50
N GLY A 571 -29.79 30.18 6.46
CA GLY A 571 -29.40 29.71 5.12
C GLY A 571 -30.49 29.80 4.06
#